data_AF-A0A7S2ECH6-F1
#
_entry.id   AF-A0A7S2ECH6-F1
#
_cell.length_a   1.000
_cell.length_b   1.000
_cell.length_c   1.000
_cell.angle_alpha   90.00
_cell.angle_beta   90.00
_cell.angle_gamma   90.00
#
_symmetry.space_group_name_H-M   'P 1'
#
loop_
_entity.id
_entity.type
_entity.pdbx_description
1 polymer ?
#
loop_
_entity_poly.entity_id
_entity_poly.type
_entity_poly.pdbx_seq_one_letter_code
_entity_poly.pdbx_strand_id
1 'polypeptide(L)'
;RRRRSGKGSNGTTAAAVGGGNTDPLDFPRKVNLPPIPKNFDGKCAADRIKSRRGRRKCKELCAPAECCFLPSTHILSCIDGNEDACAAYEKQCSFLDVEIPRAPSNLKQICSASSLQTDAGKTQCRDECAAAVCCSEPIEACQALDPDVCDEYLPCSALYGESVQQFEGSLFIPTPPYNLEDLCSAEAIASVDGFQACNDVCKLSLCCAEPIESCRVLNPGVCDYYHPCSALYGETVKEFKESIQVPRASPNLAKMCSHESLSTVKGFQQCQKKCFMAECCRKDISECRVLNPKVCEEYQAPCKALFRRDMDKDLGKVEIPPPPEGVNVAEVCKRVKDDVEAFTQCESLCNRARCCDGKIETCEVTNKETCADYNACQNFFQANLKDGTVGPFDEMSTQDLFHLSGQVLSACSYRSLSDPQGVPPGVGP
;
A
#
# COMPACT_ATOMS: atom_id res chain seq x y z
N ARG A 1 8.27 64.89 -5.48
CA ARG A 1 9.17 66.00 -5.06
C ARG A 1 10.46 65.91 -5.89
N ARG A 2 10.81 67.03 -6.53
CA ARG A 2 11.89 67.38 -7.50
C ARG A 2 13.20 66.56 -7.63
N ARG A 3 13.58 66.38 -8.92
CA ARG A 3 14.90 66.50 -9.63
C ARG A 3 15.99 65.45 -9.28
N ARG A 4 16.71 64.83 -10.24
CA ARG A 4 17.46 65.40 -11.38
C ARG A 4 17.69 64.39 -12.52
N SER A 5 17.66 64.91 -13.74
CA SER A 5 18.24 64.34 -14.97
C SER A 5 19.77 64.39 -14.96
N GLY A 6 20.42 63.42 -15.62
CA GLY A 6 21.83 63.45 -16.00
C GLY A 6 22.08 62.51 -17.17
N LYS A 7 22.03 63.05 -18.40
CA LYS A 7 22.40 62.41 -19.66
C LYS A 7 23.69 63.11 -20.11
N GLY A 8 24.75 62.37 -20.43
CA GLY A 8 26.00 62.94 -20.91
C GLY A 8 27.03 61.85 -21.20
N SER A 9 27.18 61.54 -22.48
CA SER A 9 28.09 60.55 -23.05
C SER A 9 29.40 61.22 -23.53
N ASN A 10 30.41 60.36 -23.70
CA ASN A 10 31.67 60.49 -24.47
C ASN A 10 32.94 60.90 -23.71
N GLY A 11 33.91 59.98 -23.72
CA GLY A 11 35.31 60.19 -23.37
C GLY A 11 36.09 58.89 -23.55
N THR A 12 37.01 58.89 -24.51
CA THR A 12 37.71 57.76 -25.13
C THR A 12 38.97 57.31 -24.35
N THR A 13 39.32 56.03 -24.51
CA THR A 13 40.67 55.41 -24.44
C THR A 13 41.54 55.54 -23.19
N ALA A 14 41.82 54.40 -22.53
CA ALA A 14 43.18 53.99 -22.18
C ALA A 14 43.22 52.48 -21.92
N ALA A 15 44.09 51.78 -22.65
CA ALA A 15 44.45 50.40 -22.40
C ALA A 15 45.29 50.31 -21.12
N ALA A 16 44.86 49.47 -20.18
CA ALA A 16 45.67 49.03 -19.06
C ALA A 16 45.52 47.51 -18.93
N VAL A 17 46.57 46.81 -19.35
CA VAL A 17 46.82 45.41 -19.02
C VAL A 17 47.15 45.37 -17.53
N GLY A 18 46.17 45.00 -16.71
CA GLY A 18 46.32 44.82 -15.26
C GLY A 18 45.80 43.45 -14.87
N GLY A 19 46.71 42.54 -14.55
CA GLY A 19 46.37 41.27 -13.90
C GLY A 19 45.73 41.56 -12.55
N GLY A 20 44.42 41.29 -12.46
CA GLY A 20 43.64 41.38 -11.24
C GLY A 20 43.08 40.01 -10.93
N ASN A 21 43.30 39.59 -9.68
CA ASN A 21 42.84 38.35 -9.06
C ASN A 21 41.48 37.86 -9.59
N THR A 22 41.42 36.59 -9.96
CA THR A 22 40.17 35.86 -10.10
C THR A 22 39.49 35.82 -8.73
N ASP A 23 38.59 36.78 -8.49
CA ASP A 23 37.72 36.77 -7.31
C ASP A 23 36.98 35.42 -7.25
N PRO A 24 37.01 34.72 -6.10
CA PRO A 24 36.30 33.46 -5.95
C PRO A 24 34.80 33.74 -5.85
N LEU A 25 34.06 33.17 -6.80
CA LEU A 25 32.60 33.01 -6.78
C LEU A 25 31.79 34.27 -7.13
N ASP A 26 32.08 34.86 -8.29
CA ASP A 26 31.03 35.51 -9.08
C ASP A 26 29.99 34.41 -9.41
N PHE A 27 28.88 34.39 -8.69
CA PHE A 27 27.72 33.54 -8.98
C PHE A 27 26.81 34.30 -9.94
N PRO A 28 26.96 34.18 -11.28
CA PRO A 28 25.96 34.71 -12.16
C PRO A 28 24.82 33.70 -12.16
N ARG A 29 23.65 34.17 -11.79
CA ARG A 29 22.57 34.37 -12.77
C ARG A 29 21.39 34.94 -12.02
N LYS A 30 21.02 36.17 -12.37
CA LYS A 30 19.64 36.63 -12.24
C LYS A 30 18.75 35.53 -12.82
N VAL A 31 18.08 34.78 -11.95
CA VAL A 31 17.12 33.77 -12.35
C VAL A 31 15.94 34.54 -12.92
N ASN A 32 15.67 34.43 -14.21
CA ASN A 32 14.47 35.03 -14.78
C ASN A 32 13.31 34.09 -14.50
N LEU A 33 12.41 34.49 -13.61
CA LEU A 33 11.20 33.72 -13.34
C LEU A 33 10.23 33.78 -14.52
N PRO A 34 9.58 32.67 -14.87
CA PRO A 34 8.52 32.70 -15.87
C PRO A 34 7.33 33.52 -15.35
N PRO A 35 6.58 34.20 -16.22
CA PRO A 35 5.34 34.84 -15.82
C PRO A 35 4.31 33.79 -15.38
N ILE A 36 3.46 34.15 -14.43
CA ILE A 36 2.43 33.25 -13.91
C ILE A 36 1.48 32.78 -15.03
N PRO A 37 1.20 31.48 -15.15
CA PRO A 37 0.23 30.97 -16.12
C PRO A 37 -1.17 31.59 -15.95
N LYS A 38 -1.84 31.95 -17.06
CA LYS A 38 -3.16 32.62 -17.05
C LYS A 38 -4.29 31.87 -16.33
N ASN A 39 -4.11 30.58 -16.04
CA ASN A 39 -5.11 29.72 -15.38
C ASN A 39 -4.66 29.28 -13.98
N PHE A 40 -3.86 30.10 -13.29
CA PHE A 40 -3.34 29.78 -11.97
C PHE A 40 -4.45 29.67 -10.93
N ASP A 41 -5.33 30.67 -10.88
CA ASP A 41 -6.45 30.76 -9.92
C ASP A 41 -7.30 29.49 -9.94
N GLY A 42 -7.64 28.97 -11.12
CA GLY A 42 -8.47 27.76 -11.25
C GLY A 42 -7.77 26.45 -10.84
N LYS A 43 -6.44 26.44 -10.72
CA LYS A 43 -5.66 25.24 -10.36
C LYS A 43 -5.18 25.25 -8.92
N CYS A 44 -4.94 26.44 -8.37
CA CYS A 44 -4.45 26.66 -7.00
C CYS A 44 -5.50 27.25 -6.06
N ALA A 45 -6.77 27.39 -6.48
CA ALA A 45 -7.84 27.82 -5.59
C ALA A 45 -7.96 26.92 -4.35
N ALA A 46 -8.37 27.52 -3.23
CA ALA A 46 -8.47 26.89 -1.91
C ALA A 46 -9.32 25.60 -1.92
N ASP A 47 -10.35 25.52 -2.75
CA ASP A 47 -11.20 24.33 -2.93
C ASP A 47 -10.49 23.20 -3.69
N ARG A 48 -9.62 23.54 -4.65
CA ARG A 48 -8.90 22.56 -5.48
C ARG A 48 -7.74 21.92 -4.72
N ILE A 49 -7.03 22.69 -3.90
CA ILE A 49 -5.89 22.21 -3.11
C ILE A 49 -6.28 21.33 -1.91
N LYS A 50 -7.57 21.22 -1.60
CA LYS A 50 -8.08 20.23 -0.64
C LYS A 50 -7.85 18.79 -1.09
N SER A 51 -7.83 18.55 -2.40
CA SER A 51 -7.55 17.24 -2.97
C SER A 51 -6.05 17.03 -3.14
N ARG A 52 -5.55 15.80 -2.90
CA ARG A 52 -4.16 15.39 -3.15
C ARG A 52 -3.68 15.77 -4.56
N ARG A 53 -4.51 15.47 -5.57
CA ARG A 53 -4.22 15.77 -6.98
C ARG A 53 -4.15 17.28 -7.26
N GLY A 54 -5.03 18.07 -6.66
CA GLY A 54 -5.04 19.52 -6.82
C GLY A 54 -3.84 20.18 -6.14
N ARG A 55 -3.51 19.79 -4.92
CA ARG A 55 -2.31 20.27 -4.21
C ARG A 55 -1.02 19.97 -4.97
N ARG A 56 -0.85 18.73 -5.49
CA ARG A 56 0.33 18.38 -6.29
C ARG A 56 0.46 19.24 -7.55
N LYS A 57 -0.63 19.40 -8.31
CA LYS A 57 -0.64 20.28 -9.49
C LYS A 57 -0.34 21.73 -9.13
N CYS A 58 -0.83 22.21 -8.00
CA CYS A 58 -0.54 23.55 -7.55
C CYS A 58 0.96 23.71 -7.20
N LYS A 59 1.53 22.74 -6.47
CA LYS A 59 2.97 22.70 -6.18
C LYS A 59 3.83 22.69 -7.44
N GLU A 60 3.47 21.89 -8.44
CA GLU A 60 4.16 21.87 -9.75
C GLU A 60 4.14 23.25 -10.44
N LEU A 61 3.06 24.02 -10.29
CA LEU A 61 2.96 25.37 -10.86
C LEU A 61 3.75 26.42 -10.05
N CYS A 62 3.87 26.22 -8.74
CA CYS A 62 4.61 27.09 -7.82
C CYS A 62 6.11 26.81 -7.80
N ALA A 63 6.54 25.59 -8.16
CA ALA A 63 7.93 25.14 -8.11
C ALA A 63 8.96 26.10 -8.75
N PRO A 64 8.70 26.73 -9.92
CA PRO A 64 9.65 27.67 -10.51
C PRO A 64 9.96 28.89 -9.65
N ALA A 65 9.07 29.23 -8.70
CA ALA A 65 9.15 30.42 -7.85
C ALA A 65 9.40 30.08 -6.37
N GLU A 66 9.86 28.87 -6.04
CA GLU A 66 10.19 28.50 -4.64
C GLU A 66 11.21 29.47 -4.01
N CYS A 67 12.14 30.00 -4.80
CA CYS A 67 13.10 31.01 -4.35
C CYS A 67 12.48 32.36 -3.95
N CYS A 68 11.22 32.64 -4.32
CA CYS A 68 10.50 33.85 -3.90
C CYS A 68 10.05 33.81 -2.44
N PHE A 69 9.93 32.61 -1.84
CA PHE A 69 9.48 32.43 -0.46
C PHE A 69 10.63 32.50 0.55
N LEU A 70 11.86 32.67 0.06
CA LEU A 70 13.04 32.85 0.90
C LEU A 70 13.27 34.34 1.19
N PRO A 71 13.67 34.74 2.42
CA PRO A 71 14.02 36.12 2.72
C PRO A 71 15.02 36.68 1.71
N SER A 72 14.91 37.97 1.35
CA SER A 72 15.81 38.59 0.36
C SER A 72 17.29 38.56 0.75
N THR A 73 17.60 38.35 2.03
CA THR A 73 18.96 38.16 2.53
C THR A 73 19.51 36.74 2.32
N HIS A 74 18.66 35.78 1.97
CA HIS A 74 19.06 34.39 1.75
C HIS A 74 19.74 34.23 0.38
N ILE A 75 20.87 33.52 0.33
CA ILE A 75 21.70 33.37 -0.88
C ILE A 75 20.97 32.72 -2.07
N LEU A 76 19.94 31.92 -1.79
CA LEU A 76 19.10 31.28 -2.81
C LEU A 76 17.83 32.06 -3.15
N SER A 77 17.63 33.25 -2.57
CA SER A 77 16.49 34.10 -2.91
C SER A 77 16.64 34.64 -4.33
N CYS A 78 15.52 34.74 -5.05
CA CYS A 78 15.45 35.32 -6.39
C CYS A 78 14.61 36.60 -6.46
N ILE A 79 14.28 37.19 -5.30
CA ILE A 79 13.42 38.38 -5.20
C ILE A 79 14.04 39.56 -5.97
N ASP A 80 15.34 39.78 -5.82
CA ASP A 80 16.04 40.90 -6.46
C ASP A 80 16.01 40.79 -7.99
N GLY A 81 15.29 41.70 -8.63
CA GLY A 81 15.06 41.73 -10.08
C GLY A 81 13.91 40.85 -10.59
N ASN A 82 13.16 40.19 -9.71
CA ASN A 82 11.91 39.48 -10.04
C ASN A 82 10.74 39.89 -9.13
N GLU A 83 10.76 41.10 -8.59
CA GLU A 83 9.84 41.55 -7.54
C GLU A 83 8.36 41.38 -7.96
N ASP A 84 8.02 41.78 -9.19
CA ASP A 84 6.66 41.67 -9.72
C ASP A 84 6.23 40.20 -9.91
N ALA A 85 7.15 39.33 -10.37
CA ALA A 85 6.87 37.92 -10.57
C ALA A 85 6.71 37.21 -9.21
N CYS A 86 7.62 37.47 -8.26
CA CYS A 86 7.54 36.93 -6.92
C CYS A 86 6.26 37.37 -6.20
N ALA A 87 5.86 38.64 -6.29
CA ALA A 87 4.59 39.10 -5.73
C ALA A 87 3.37 38.39 -6.34
N ALA A 88 3.40 38.09 -7.64
CA ALA A 88 2.32 37.34 -8.30
C ALA A 88 2.26 35.87 -7.84
N TYR A 89 3.42 35.22 -7.68
CA TYR A 89 3.52 33.86 -7.16
C TYR A 89 3.14 33.77 -5.68
N GLU A 90 3.63 34.68 -4.84
CA GLU A 90 3.34 34.73 -3.40
C GLU A 90 1.82 34.82 -3.15
N LYS A 91 1.11 35.69 -3.90
CA LYS A 91 -0.34 35.82 -3.79
C LYS A 91 -1.10 34.51 -4.07
N GLN A 92 -0.55 33.65 -4.91
CA GLN A 92 -1.25 32.47 -5.44
C GLN A 92 -0.76 31.15 -4.84
N CYS A 93 0.48 31.12 -4.36
CA CYS A 93 1.15 29.96 -3.81
C CYS A 93 1.31 30.01 -2.29
N SER A 94 1.04 31.15 -1.63
CA SER A 94 1.00 31.23 -0.16
C SER A 94 -0.03 30.28 0.47
N PHE A 95 -1.02 29.82 -0.29
CA PHE A 95 -1.93 28.74 0.14
C PHE A 95 -1.26 27.35 0.24
N LEU A 96 -0.02 27.20 -0.22
CA LEU A 96 0.79 26.00 0.03
C LEU A 96 1.54 26.10 1.36
N ASP A 97 1.80 27.32 1.85
CA ASP A 97 2.34 27.60 3.19
C ASP A 97 1.25 27.56 4.27
N VAL A 98 0.19 26.79 4.05
CA VAL A 98 -0.85 26.60 5.06
C VAL A 98 -0.21 25.93 6.26
N GLU A 99 -0.06 26.73 7.33
CA GLU A 99 0.22 26.25 8.68
C GLU A 99 -0.71 25.08 8.95
N ILE A 100 -0.11 23.94 9.27
CA ILE A 100 -0.86 22.75 9.63
C ILE A 100 -1.52 23.09 10.98
N PRO A 101 -2.86 23.10 11.09
CA PRO A 101 -3.49 23.37 12.37
C PRO A 101 -3.09 22.26 13.34
N ARG A 102 -2.96 22.57 14.62
CA ARG A 102 -2.72 21.54 15.65
C ARG A 102 -3.84 20.51 15.67
N ALA A 103 -3.48 19.27 16.00
CA ALA A 103 -4.46 18.20 16.05
C ALA A 103 -5.49 18.47 17.17
N PRO A 104 -6.76 18.08 16.97
CA PRO A 104 -7.72 18.13 18.05
C PRO A 104 -7.28 17.19 19.18
N SER A 105 -7.43 17.61 20.44
CA SER A 105 -6.92 16.87 21.61
C SER A 105 -7.53 15.47 21.78
N ASN A 106 -8.67 15.22 21.15
CA ASN A 106 -9.35 13.93 21.11
C ASN A 106 -9.08 13.12 19.83
N LEU A 107 -8.14 13.53 18.96
CA LEU A 107 -7.83 12.81 17.71
C LEU A 107 -7.50 11.34 17.96
N LYS A 108 -6.75 11.03 19.03
CA LYS A 108 -6.44 9.65 19.44
C LYS A 108 -7.69 8.81 19.73
N GLN A 109 -8.74 9.42 20.27
CA GLN A 109 -10.01 8.75 20.54
C GLN A 109 -10.84 8.61 19.25
N ILE A 110 -10.91 9.68 18.45
CA ILE A 110 -11.62 9.69 17.16
C ILE A 110 -11.03 8.62 16.22
N CYS A 111 -9.72 8.50 16.17
CA CYS A 111 -8.99 7.55 15.33
C CYS A 111 -8.60 6.26 16.05
N SER A 112 -9.23 5.94 17.19
CA SER A 112 -8.99 4.70 17.90
C SER A 112 -9.49 3.48 17.11
N ALA A 113 -8.88 2.31 17.34
CA ALA A 113 -9.30 1.06 16.71
C ALA A 113 -10.80 0.78 16.88
N SER A 114 -11.40 1.11 18.04
CA SER A 114 -12.84 0.97 18.29
C SER A 114 -13.68 1.92 17.44
N SER A 115 -13.26 3.17 17.27
CA SER A 115 -13.99 4.14 16.44
C SER A 115 -13.94 3.74 14.96
N LEU A 116 -12.80 3.23 14.52
CA LEU A 116 -12.58 2.76 13.15
C LEU A 116 -13.33 1.46 12.81
N GLN A 117 -13.99 0.79 13.77
CA GLN A 117 -14.89 -0.33 13.47
C GLN A 117 -16.24 0.12 12.88
N THR A 118 -16.53 1.41 12.87
CA THR A 118 -17.78 1.97 12.34
C THR A 118 -17.51 2.94 11.19
N ASP A 119 -18.38 2.99 10.20
CA ASP A 119 -18.23 3.92 9.06
C ASP A 119 -18.27 5.39 9.51
N ALA A 120 -19.08 5.68 10.53
CA ALA A 120 -19.16 7.00 11.15
C ALA A 120 -17.82 7.40 11.77
N GLY A 121 -17.20 6.52 12.57
CA GLY A 121 -15.90 6.80 13.19
C GLY A 121 -14.75 6.86 12.18
N LYS A 122 -14.77 6.03 11.12
CA LYS A 122 -13.83 6.16 9.99
C LYS A 122 -13.95 7.51 9.28
N THR A 123 -15.18 7.95 9.01
CA THR A 123 -15.45 9.24 8.36
C THR A 123 -14.98 10.39 9.24
N GLN A 124 -15.34 10.36 10.52
CA GLN A 124 -14.94 11.40 11.48
C GLN A 124 -13.42 11.48 11.61
N CYS A 125 -12.72 10.35 11.74
CA CYS A 125 -11.26 10.34 11.77
C CYS A 125 -10.67 10.91 10.46
N ARG A 126 -11.22 10.53 9.30
CA ARG A 126 -10.75 11.04 8.00
C ARG A 126 -10.88 12.57 7.90
N ASP A 127 -12.00 13.11 8.37
CA ASP A 127 -12.27 14.55 8.30
C ASP A 127 -11.30 15.35 9.18
N GLU A 128 -11.02 14.86 10.40
CA GLU A 128 -10.03 15.51 11.29
C GLU A 128 -8.62 15.40 10.73
N CYS A 129 -8.28 14.24 10.15
CA CYS A 129 -6.97 14.00 9.54
C CYS A 129 -6.77 14.75 8.21
N ALA A 130 -7.84 15.25 7.57
CA ALA A 130 -7.78 15.92 6.28
C ALA A 130 -6.90 17.18 6.30
N ALA A 131 -6.81 17.84 7.47
CA ALA A 131 -6.01 19.05 7.65
C ALA A 131 -4.49 18.79 7.60
N ALA A 132 -4.06 17.56 7.94
CA ALA A 132 -2.66 17.17 8.03
C ALA A 132 -2.36 15.92 7.18
N VAL A 133 -3.05 15.72 6.05
CA VAL A 133 -2.81 14.60 5.13
C VAL A 133 -1.35 14.51 4.71
N CYS A 134 -0.66 15.63 4.63
CA CYS A 134 0.74 15.65 4.27
C CYS A 134 1.69 15.14 5.37
N CYS A 135 1.24 15.02 6.62
CA CYS A 135 2.00 14.40 7.72
C CYS A 135 1.97 12.87 7.66
N SER A 136 0.99 12.27 6.98
CA SER A 136 0.87 10.81 6.82
C SER A 136 1.43 10.28 5.50
N GLU A 137 1.73 11.17 4.54
CA GLU A 137 2.39 10.80 3.29
C GLU A 137 3.91 10.97 3.42
N PRO A 138 4.73 10.16 2.72
CA PRO A 138 6.19 10.34 2.63
C PRO A 138 6.57 11.54 1.76
N ILE A 139 5.77 12.61 1.82
CA ILE A 139 6.09 13.87 1.20
C ILE A 139 6.83 14.66 2.27
N GLU A 140 8.14 14.79 2.10
CA GLU A 140 9.06 15.55 2.98
C GLU A 140 8.55 16.96 3.33
N ALA A 141 7.63 17.51 2.53
CA ALA A 141 7.11 18.85 2.69
C ALA A 141 6.52 19.16 4.07
N CYS A 142 5.72 18.30 4.70
CA CYS A 142 5.08 18.68 5.98
C CYS A 142 5.90 18.32 7.21
N GLN A 143 6.54 17.16 7.19
CA GLN A 143 7.43 16.74 8.28
C GLN A 143 8.67 17.65 8.39
N ALA A 144 9.15 18.23 7.28
CA ALA A 144 10.24 19.20 7.31
C ALA A 144 9.80 20.62 7.73
N LEU A 145 8.52 20.98 7.54
CA LEU A 145 8.00 22.30 7.89
C LEU A 145 7.64 22.39 9.38
N ASP A 146 6.95 21.39 9.93
CA ASP A 146 6.55 21.36 11.34
C ASP A 146 6.42 19.92 11.86
N PRO A 147 7.55 19.30 12.29
CA PRO A 147 7.54 17.92 12.77
C PRO A 147 6.70 17.75 14.05
N ASP A 148 6.69 18.76 14.93
CA ASP A 148 5.95 18.72 16.20
C ASP A 148 4.43 18.64 15.94
N VAL A 149 3.92 19.41 14.97
CA VAL A 149 2.50 19.33 14.60
C VAL A 149 2.18 18.01 13.92
N CYS A 150 3.08 17.48 13.08
CA CYS A 150 2.85 16.18 12.44
C CYS A 150 2.80 15.01 13.44
N ASP A 151 3.56 15.07 14.53
CA ASP A 151 3.50 14.08 15.60
C ASP A 151 2.13 14.04 16.30
N GLU A 152 1.46 15.19 16.43
CA GLU A 152 0.10 15.25 16.98
C GLU A 152 -0.92 14.50 16.10
N TYR A 153 -0.63 14.35 14.80
CA TYR A 153 -1.45 13.63 13.82
C TYR A 153 -1.09 12.14 13.64
N LEU A 154 -0.13 11.60 14.40
CA LEU A 154 0.21 10.16 14.38
C LEU A 154 -1.01 9.22 14.46
N PRO A 155 -2.09 9.49 15.24
CA PRO A 155 -3.27 8.65 15.27
C PRO A 155 -3.95 8.43 13.91
N CYS A 156 -3.77 9.36 12.96
CA CYS A 156 -4.32 9.26 11.60
C CYS A 156 -3.72 8.12 10.78
N SER A 157 -2.53 7.62 11.14
CA SER A 157 -1.91 6.45 10.50
C SER A 157 -2.81 5.22 10.50
N ALA A 158 -3.71 5.10 11.49
CA ALA A 158 -4.67 4.02 11.58
C ALA A 158 -5.68 3.98 10.41
N LEU A 159 -5.91 5.11 9.70
CA LEU A 159 -6.73 5.13 8.48
C LEU A 159 -6.01 4.55 7.26
N TYR A 160 -4.69 4.60 7.25
CA TYR A 160 -3.87 4.26 6.09
C TYR A 160 -3.15 2.91 6.26
N GLY A 161 -3.13 2.36 7.48
CA GLY A 161 -2.34 1.18 7.87
C GLY A 161 -2.89 -0.18 7.41
N GLU A 162 -4.12 -0.28 6.88
CA GLU A 162 -4.67 -1.58 6.45
C GLU A 162 -4.45 -1.91 4.96
N SER A 163 -4.05 -0.95 4.12
CA SER A 163 -3.93 -1.16 2.67
C SER A 163 -2.52 -0.98 2.09
N VAL A 164 -1.48 -0.85 2.91
CA VAL A 164 -0.07 -0.87 2.45
C VAL A 164 0.43 -2.31 2.36
N GLN A 165 -0.25 -3.13 1.56
CA GLN A 165 0.39 -4.26 0.91
C GLN A 165 0.66 -3.83 -0.54
N GLN A 166 1.93 -3.64 -0.88
CA GLN A 166 2.45 -3.53 -2.25
C GLN A 166 2.09 -2.26 -3.07
N PHE A 167 2.50 -1.07 -2.62
CA PHE A 167 2.72 0.03 -3.58
C PHE A 167 4.23 0.21 -3.80
N GLU A 168 4.69 -0.13 -5.01
CA GLU A 168 6.09 0.02 -5.44
C GLU A 168 6.51 1.49 -5.38
N GLY A 169 7.45 1.83 -4.49
CA GLY A 169 8.18 3.10 -4.58
C GLY A 169 8.62 3.73 -3.26
N SER A 170 7.92 3.50 -2.15
CA SER A 170 8.39 3.94 -0.83
C SER A 170 8.34 2.79 0.15
N LEU A 171 9.51 2.27 0.49
CA LEU A 171 9.67 1.17 1.43
C LEU A 171 9.43 1.70 2.85
N PHE A 172 8.18 1.66 3.30
CA PHE A 172 7.79 2.00 4.66
C PHE A 172 8.07 0.81 5.58
N ILE A 173 8.87 1.05 6.62
CA ILE A 173 9.16 0.05 7.67
C ILE A 173 8.41 0.51 8.92
N PRO A 174 7.43 -0.26 9.42
CA PRO A 174 6.70 0.13 10.62
C PRO A 174 7.62 0.07 11.84
N THR A 175 7.38 0.91 12.85
CA THR A 175 8.08 0.81 14.14
C THR A 175 7.86 -0.57 14.77
N PRO A 176 8.89 -1.25 15.28
CA PRO A 176 8.72 -2.57 15.87
C PRO A 176 7.92 -2.49 17.18
N PRO A 177 7.30 -3.61 17.61
CA PRO A 177 6.67 -3.69 18.92
C PRO A 177 7.71 -3.55 20.04
N TYR A 178 7.31 -2.98 21.17
CA TYR A 178 8.21 -2.71 22.31
C TYR A 178 8.88 -3.95 22.91
N ASN A 179 8.31 -5.14 22.70
CA ASN A 179 8.84 -6.41 23.18
C ASN A 179 9.63 -7.17 22.09
N LEU A 180 10.10 -6.50 21.04
CA LEU A 180 10.87 -7.16 19.98
C LEU A 180 12.14 -7.85 20.53
N GLU A 181 12.78 -7.27 21.53
CA GLU A 181 13.97 -7.84 22.17
C GLU A 181 13.66 -9.16 22.90
N ASP A 182 12.54 -9.23 23.62
CA ASP A 182 12.08 -10.47 24.26
C ASP A 182 11.66 -11.51 23.21
N LEU A 183 10.93 -11.09 22.18
CA LEU A 183 10.44 -11.96 21.10
C LEU A 183 11.59 -12.58 20.30
N CYS A 184 12.67 -11.84 20.11
CA CYS A 184 13.84 -12.24 19.32
C CYS A 184 15.06 -12.62 20.18
N SER A 185 14.87 -12.81 21.48
CA SER A 185 15.91 -13.35 22.37
C SER A 185 16.33 -14.75 21.94
N ALA A 186 17.57 -15.13 22.27
CA ALA A 186 18.11 -16.45 21.93
C ALA A 186 17.23 -17.59 22.49
N GLU A 187 16.69 -17.40 23.70
CA GLU A 187 15.78 -18.34 24.36
C GLU A 187 14.43 -18.44 23.65
N ALA A 188 13.86 -17.32 23.21
CA ALA A 188 12.59 -17.32 22.48
C ALA A 188 12.73 -18.04 21.13
N ILE A 189 13.75 -17.69 20.34
CA ILE A 189 13.97 -18.25 19.00
C ILE A 189 14.49 -19.70 19.03
N ALA A 190 14.93 -20.22 20.17
CA ALA A 190 15.26 -21.64 20.32
C ALA A 190 14.03 -22.55 20.18
N SER A 191 12.83 -22.01 20.32
CA SER A 191 11.58 -22.71 20.06
C SER A 191 11.01 -22.35 18.67
N VAL A 192 10.29 -23.27 18.05
CA VAL A 192 9.68 -23.02 16.74
C VAL A 192 8.66 -21.88 16.78
N ASP A 193 7.86 -21.82 17.86
CA ASP A 193 6.85 -20.79 18.02
C ASP A 193 7.50 -19.41 18.25
N GLY A 194 8.57 -19.32 19.06
CA GLY A 194 9.27 -18.07 19.27
C GLY A 194 10.09 -17.62 18.06
N PHE A 195 10.70 -18.54 17.31
CA PHE A 195 11.32 -18.23 16.01
C PHE A 195 10.29 -17.63 15.05
N GLN A 196 9.12 -18.27 14.92
CA GLN A 196 8.06 -17.80 14.03
C GLN A 196 7.53 -16.43 14.49
N ALA A 197 7.32 -16.22 15.78
CA ALA A 197 6.87 -14.94 16.33
C ALA A 197 7.89 -13.82 16.06
N CYS A 198 9.19 -14.07 16.28
CA CYS A 198 10.25 -13.14 15.93
C CYS A 198 10.25 -12.86 14.42
N ASN A 199 10.28 -13.90 13.58
CA ASN A 199 10.34 -13.77 12.13
C ASN A 199 9.12 -13.04 11.54
N ASP A 200 7.92 -13.24 12.09
CA ASP A 200 6.72 -12.55 11.64
C ASP A 200 6.77 -11.04 11.86
N VAL A 201 7.45 -10.58 12.91
CA VAL A 201 7.71 -9.16 13.15
C VAL A 201 8.87 -8.66 12.30
N CYS A 202 9.96 -9.44 12.24
CA CYS A 202 11.20 -9.05 11.57
C CYS A 202 11.11 -9.01 10.05
N LYS A 203 10.22 -9.78 9.41
CA LYS A 203 10.12 -9.86 7.95
C LYS A 203 9.84 -8.51 7.27
N LEU A 204 9.20 -7.58 7.98
CA LEU A 204 8.91 -6.23 7.49
C LEU A 204 10.17 -5.34 7.44
N SER A 205 11.21 -5.74 8.15
CA SER A 205 12.49 -5.04 8.28
C SER A 205 13.66 -5.77 7.61
N LEU A 206 13.39 -6.76 6.74
CA LEU A 206 14.44 -7.61 6.14
C LEU A 206 15.58 -6.77 5.52
N CYS A 207 15.20 -5.65 4.89
CA CYS A 207 16.12 -4.71 4.27
C CYS A 207 17.07 -4.01 5.26
N CYS A 208 16.74 -3.93 6.55
CA CYS A 208 17.59 -3.34 7.58
C CYS A 208 18.78 -4.24 7.94
N ALA A 209 18.64 -5.56 7.73
CA ALA A 209 19.67 -6.54 8.02
C ALA A 209 20.71 -6.66 6.89
N GLU A 210 20.38 -6.21 5.67
CA GLU A 210 21.30 -6.28 4.55
C GLU A 210 22.29 -5.11 4.54
N PRO A 211 23.55 -5.34 4.15
CA PRO A 211 24.62 -4.35 4.27
C PRO A 211 24.44 -3.14 3.35
N ILE A 212 23.66 -3.23 2.26
CA ILE A 212 23.57 -2.19 1.22
C ILE A 212 22.17 -2.15 0.57
N GLU A 213 21.12 -2.01 1.38
CA GLU A 213 19.75 -1.81 0.89
C GLU A 213 19.32 -0.34 1.05
N SER A 214 18.52 0.16 0.10
CA SER A 214 17.99 1.52 0.10
C SER A 214 17.27 1.85 1.42
N CYS A 215 16.68 0.85 2.07
CA CYS A 215 15.91 1.05 3.29
C CYS A 215 16.74 1.49 4.50
N ARG A 216 17.97 0.97 4.66
CA ARG A 216 18.83 1.33 5.79
C ARG A 216 19.34 2.77 5.65
N VAL A 217 19.52 3.21 4.41
CA VAL A 217 19.87 4.60 4.07
C VAL A 217 18.67 5.53 4.27
N LEU A 218 17.48 5.10 3.86
CA LEU A 218 16.25 5.91 3.93
C LEU A 218 15.63 5.94 5.33
N ASN A 219 15.84 4.91 6.16
CA ASN A 219 15.21 4.75 7.47
C ASN A 219 16.21 4.31 8.56
N PRO A 220 17.34 5.02 8.76
CA PRO A 220 18.39 4.59 9.68
C PRO A 220 17.88 4.42 11.11
N GLY A 221 17.09 5.38 11.61
CA GLY A 221 16.55 5.31 12.97
C GLY A 221 15.56 4.17 13.18
N VAL A 222 14.74 3.83 12.18
CA VAL A 222 13.82 2.69 12.29
C VAL A 222 14.59 1.38 12.30
N CYS A 223 15.61 1.25 11.45
CA CYS A 223 16.43 0.05 11.37
C CYS A 223 17.19 -0.26 12.67
N ASP A 224 17.58 0.76 13.45
CA ASP A 224 18.22 0.55 14.76
C ASP A 224 17.29 -0.17 15.76
N TYR A 225 15.99 0.13 15.72
CA TYR A 225 15.01 -0.57 16.58
C TYR A 225 14.80 -2.03 16.18
N TYR A 226 15.12 -2.40 14.93
CA TYR A 226 15.05 -3.78 14.46
C TYR A 226 16.35 -4.57 14.70
N HIS A 227 17.34 -4.02 15.41
CA HIS A 227 18.57 -4.73 15.74
C HIS A 227 18.35 -6.14 16.36
N PRO A 228 17.35 -6.40 17.23
CA PRO A 228 17.10 -7.75 17.75
C PRO A 228 16.80 -8.79 16.65
N CYS A 229 16.27 -8.37 15.50
CA CYS A 229 16.04 -9.25 14.34
C CYS A 229 17.33 -9.78 13.71
N SER A 230 18.49 -9.20 14.05
CA SER A 230 19.79 -9.76 13.64
C SER A 230 19.98 -11.19 14.15
N ALA A 231 19.27 -11.62 15.20
CA ALA A 231 19.28 -13.01 15.65
C ALA A 231 18.75 -13.99 14.58
N LEU A 232 17.94 -13.53 13.62
CA LEU A 232 17.41 -14.34 12.51
C LEU A 232 18.31 -14.35 11.26
N TYR A 233 19.18 -13.35 11.08
CA TYR A 233 19.91 -13.13 9.82
C TYR A 233 21.42 -12.90 9.99
N GLY A 234 21.91 -12.70 11.21
CA GLY A 234 23.29 -12.36 11.53
C GLY A 234 24.24 -13.57 11.52
N GLU A 235 25.52 -13.30 11.79
CA GLU A 235 26.55 -14.35 11.83
C GLU A 235 26.30 -15.42 12.90
N THR A 236 25.55 -15.09 13.95
CA THR A 236 25.07 -16.06 14.97
C THR A 236 24.22 -17.17 14.38
N VAL A 237 23.53 -16.96 13.25
CA VAL A 237 22.81 -18.03 12.55
C VAL A 237 23.78 -19.04 11.92
N LYS A 238 25.02 -18.64 11.58
CA LYS A 238 26.05 -19.58 11.10
C LYS A 238 26.46 -20.58 12.18
N GLU A 239 26.37 -20.22 13.46
CA GLU A 239 26.62 -21.15 14.57
C GLU A 239 25.35 -21.97 14.93
N PHE A 240 24.15 -21.37 14.85
CA PHE A 240 22.89 -22.11 15.03
C PHE A 240 22.56 -23.09 13.90
N LYS A 241 23.23 -22.99 12.74
CA LYS A 241 23.12 -23.97 11.64
C LYS A 241 23.45 -25.39 12.07
N GLU A 242 24.29 -25.55 13.10
CA GLU A 242 24.63 -26.87 13.64
C GLU A 242 23.49 -27.51 14.46
N SER A 243 22.42 -26.77 14.78
CA SER A 243 21.32 -27.25 15.63
C SER A 243 19.91 -26.97 15.09
N ILE A 244 19.73 -26.80 13.78
CA ILE A 244 18.38 -26.66 13.20
C ILE A 244 17.59 -27.95 13.49
N GLN A 245 16.64 -27.90 14.42
CA GLN A 245 15.71 -29.00 14.70
C GLN A 245 14.40 -28.73 13.97
N VAL A 246 14.05 -29.60 13.02
CA VAL A 246 12.74 -29.56 12.39
C VAL A 246 11.75 -30.23 13.35
N PRO A 247 10.64 -29.58 13.73
CA PRO A 247 9.63 -30.22 14.58
C PRO A 247 9.03 -31.41 13.85
N ARG A 248 8.64 -32.46 14.58
CA ARG A 248 7.94 -33.62 13.98
C ARG A 248 6.66 -33.20 13.27
N ALA A 249 6.34 -33.88 12.17
CA ALA A 249 5.12 -33.59 11.44
C ALA A 249 3.89 -33.88 12.31
N SER A 250 2.86 -33.04 12.17
CA SER A 250 1.56 -33.37 12.75
C SER A 250 1.07 -34.71 12.16
N PRO A 251 0.51 -35.63 12.97
CA PRO A 251 -0.03 -36.90 12.45
C PRO A 251 -1.17 -36.68 11.44
N ASN A 252 -1.80 -35.49 11.45
CA ASN A 252 -2.86 -35.10 10.52
C ASN A 252 -2.34 -34.37 9.28
N LEU A 253 -1.03 -34.20 9.10
CA LEU A 253 -0.46 -33.43 7.99
C LEU A 253 -0.87 -34.01 6.62
N ALA A 254 -0.88 -35.34 6.47
CA ALA A 254 -1.34 -36.01 5.26
C ALA A 254 -2.81 -35.71 4.93
N LYS A 255 -3.68 -35.63 5.96
CA LYS A 255 -5.08 -35.27 5.79
C LYS A 255 -5.23 -33.78 5.44
N MET A 256 -4.53 -32.90 6.14
CA MET A 256 -4.53 -31.44 5.91
C MET A 256 -4.02 -31.08 4.51
N CYS A 257 -3.05 -31.82 4.00
CA CYS A 257 -2.45 -31.64 2.68
C CYS A 257 -3.02 -32.59 1.62
N SER A 258 -4.15 -33.25 1.91
CA SER A 258 -4.86 -34.07 0.93
C SER A 258 -5.45 -33.20 -0.18
N HIS A 259 -5.70 -33.81 -1.34
CA HIS A 259 -6.33 -33.13 -2.49
C HIS A 259 -7.65 -32.45 -2.11
N GLU A 260 -8.49 -33.13 -1.31
CA GLU A 260 -9.76 -32.59 -0.82
C GLU A 260 -9.56 -31.32 0.03
N SER A 261 -8.60 -31.33 0.96
CA SER A 261 -8.31 -30.14 1.78
C SER A 261 -7.74 -28.99 0.93
N LEU A 262 -6.85 -29.30 -0.01
CA LEU A 262 -6.23 -28.31 -0.90
C LEU A 262 -7.21 -27.68 -1.91
N SER A 263 -8.35 -28.32 -2.19
CA SER A 263 -9.42 -27.71 -3.00
C SER A 263 -10.19 -26.59 -2.30
N THR A 264 -9.93 -26.37 -1.00
CA THR A 264 -10.53 -25.27 -0.23
C THR A 264 -9.45 -24.26 0.17
N VAL A 265 -9.79 -22.97 0.21
CA VAL A 265 -8.86 -21.91 0.65
C VAL A 265 -8.32 -22.19 2.06
N LYS A 266 -9.21 -22.59 2.97
CA LYS A 266 -8.87 -22.89 4.37
C LYS A 266 -7.91 -24.08 4.47
N GLY A 267 -8.17 -25.18 3.77
CA GLY A 267 -7.30 -26.36 3.81
C GLY A 267 -5.94 -26.09 3.14
N PHE A 268 -5.91 -25.30 2.06
CA PHE A 268 -4.66 -24.84 1.46
C PHE A 268 -3.80 -24.03 2.46
N GLN A 269 -4.37 -23.02 3.12
CA GLN A 269 -3.66 -22.20 4.12
C GLN A 269 -3.15 -23.04 5.30
N GLN A 270 -3.96 -23.99 5.78
CA GLN A 270 -3.57 -24.88 6.88
C GLN A 270 -2.42 -25.80 6.48
N CYS A 271 -2.48 -26.41 5.30
CA CYS A 271 -1.38 -27.22 4.77
C CYS A 271 -0.12 -26.37 4.59
N GLN A 272 -0.24 -25.20 3.95
CA GLN A 272 0.88 -24.29 3.70
C GLN A 272 1.58 -23.91 4.99
N LYS A 273 0.83 -23.46 6.00
CA LYS A 273 1.38 -23.07 7.30
C LYS A 273 2.17 -24.19 7.95
N LYS A 274 1.68 -25.44 7.90
CA LYS A 274 2.38 -26.59 8.48
C LYS A 274 3.60 -27.00 7.66
N CYS A 275 3.49 -27.00 6.34
CA CYS A 275 4.58 -27.36 5.44
C CYS A 275 5.72 -26.34 5.43
N PHE A 276 5.41 -25.07 5.71
CA PHE A 276 6.42 -24.00 5.82
C PHE A 276 7.43 -24.26 6.95
N MET A 277 7.01 -24.93 8.03
CA MET A 277 7.88 -25.28 9.17
C MET A 277 9.02 -26.24 8.77
N ALA A 278 8.86 -26.97 7.66
CA ALA A 278 9.86 -27.88 7.11
C ALA A 278 10.36 -27.41 5.74
N GLU A 279 10.30 -26.12 5.43
CA GLU A 279 10.74 -25.62 4.13
C GLU A 279 12.22 -25.95 3.86
N CYS A 280 13.04 -25.98 4.92
CA CYS A 280 14.46 -26.34 4.80
C CYS A 280 14.67 -27.80 4.34
N CYS A 281 13.71 -28.70 4.60
CA CYS A 281 13.74 -30.08 4.10
C CYS A 281 13.56 -30.17 2.58
N ARG A 282 13.01 -29.12 1.94
CA ARG A 282 12.73 -29.07 0.50
C ARG A 282 13.84 -28.41 -0.29
N LYS A 283 14.36 -27.27 0.19
CA LYS A 283 15.31 -26.42 -0.57
C LYS A 283 16.71 -27.04 -0.71
N ASP A 284 16.90 -28.30 -0.30
CA ASP A 284 18.20 -28.95 -0.12
C ASP A 284 19.22 -27.97 0.47
N ILE A 285 18.79 -27.17 1.45
CA ILE A 285 19.71 -26.40 2.27
C ILE A 285 20.54 -27.47 2.96
N SER A 286 21.79 -27.59 2.52
CA SER A 286 22.63 -28.80 2.56
C SER A 286 22.74 -29.47 3.93
N GLU A 287 22.40 -28.77 5.00
CA GLU A 287 22.46 -29.23 6.37
C GLU A 287 21.09 -29.69 6.93
N CYS A 288 19.96 -29.07 6.55
CA CYS A 288 18.68 -29.36 7.22
C CYS A 288 18.21 -30.81 7.01
N ARG A 289 18.28 -31.33 5.77
CA ARG A 289 17.88 -32.70 5.45
C ARG A 289 18.88 -33.74 6.00
N VAL A 290 20.16 -33.36 6.09
CA VAL A 290 21.21 -34.21 6.66
C VAL A 290 21.07 -34.31 8.18
N LEU A 291 20.73 -33.21 8.85
CA LEU A 291 20.54 -33.15 10.31
C LEU A 291 19.18 -33.73 10.74
N ASN A 292 18.15 -33.66 9.90
CA ASN A 292 16.78 -34.08 10.25
C ASN A 292 16.16 -35.10 9.26
N PRO A 293 16.85 -36.19 8.88
CA PRO A 293 16.42 -37.05 7.78
C PRO A 293 15.03 -37.66 8.01
N LYS A 294 14.79 -38.21 9.21
CA LYS A 294 13.52 -38.84 9.57
C LYS A 294 12.36 -37.85 9.61
N VAL A 295 12.59 -36.66 10.17
CA VAL A 295 11.54 -35.63 10.25
C VAL A 295 11.23 -35.10 8.85
N CYS A 296 12.26 -34.85 8.03
CA CYS A 296 12.06 -34.40 6.65
C CYS A 296 11.24 -35.39 5.82
N GLU A 297 11.42 -36.71 6.01
CA GLU A 297 10.59 -37.73 5.37
C GLU A 297 9.09 -37.59 5.73
N GLU A 298 8.77 -37.26 6.97
CA GLU A 298 7.38 -37.07 7.43
C GLU A 298 6.69 -35.87 6.74
N TYR A 299 7.43 -34.82 6.38
CA TYR A 299 6.90 -33.67 5.65
C TYR A 299 6.93 -33.85 4.13
N GLN A 300 7.89 -34.60 3.60
CA GLN A 300 8.16 -34.65 2.17
C GLN A 300 6.96 -35.19 1.37
N ALA A 301 6.34 -36.27 1.81
CA ALA A 301 5.21 -36.86 1.09
C ALA A 301 3.92 -36.00 1.18
N PRO A 302 3.46 -35.55 2.36
CA PRO A 302 2.27 -34.70 2.48
C PRO A 302 2.41 -33.34 1.80
N CYS A 303 3.56 -32.68 1.97
CA CYS A 303 3.75 -31.31 1.49
C CYS A 303 4.06 -31.22 0.01
N LYS A 304 4.44 -32.33 -0.65
CA LYS A 304 4.70 -32.36 -2.10
C LYS A 304 3.53 -31.81 -2.91
N ALA A 305 2.29 -32.07 -2.49
CA ALA A 305 1.10 -31.59 -3.20
C ALA A 305 0.98 -30.06 -3.21
N LEU A 306 1.47 -29.38 -2.16
CA LEU A 306 1.44 -27.92 -2.08
C LEU A 306 2.50 -27.28 -2.98
N PHE A 307 3.68 -27.91 -3.09
CA PHE A 307 4.86 -27.34 -3.75
C PHE A 307 5.06 -27.79 -5.21
N ARG A 308 4.23 -28.71 -5.74
CA ARG A 308 4.25 -29.07 -7.17
C ARG A 308 4.01 -27.87 -8.10
N ARG A 309 3.44 -26.77 -7.60
CA ARG A 309 3.23 -25.56 -8.40
C ARG A 309 4.53 -24.82 -8.78
N ASP A 310 5.63 -25.03 -8.05
CA ASP A 310 6.85 -24.21 -8.22
C ASP A 310 8.00 -24.90 -8.95
N MET A 311 7.95 -26.23 -9.18
CA MET A 311 9.11 -26.98 -9.70
C MET A 311 8.88 -27.83 -10.95
N ASP A 312 7.65 -27.97 -11.45
CA ASP A 312 7.42 -28.74 -12.67
C ASP A 312 7.54 -27.84 -13.91
N LYS A 313 8.75 -27.80 -14.50
CA LYS A 313 8.93 -27.52 -15.94
C LYS A 313 8.28 -28.61 -16.82
N ASP A 314 7.89 -29.73 -16.22
CA ASP A 314 7.10 -30.81 -16.83
C ASP A 314 5.67 -30.84 -16.26
N LEU A 315 4.97 -29.70 -16.29
CA LEU A 315 3.53 -29.71 -16.07
C LEU A 315 2.88 -30.51 -17.20
N GLY A 316 2.52 -31.75 -16.87
CA GLY A 316 1.48 -32.47 -17.59
C GLY A 316 0.30 -31.52 -17.80
N LYS A 317 -0.22 -31.53 -19.04
CA LYS A 317 -1.36 -30.75 -19.54
C LYS A 317 -2.29 -30.31 -18.40
N VAL A 318 -2.21 -29.03 -18.01
CA VAL A 318 -3.17 -28.44 -17.08
C VAL A 318 -4.49 -28.35 -17.83
N GLU A 319 -5.41 -29.27 -17.60
CA GLU A 319 -6.75 -29.20 -18.20
C GLU A 319 -7.58 -28.13 -17.49
N ILE A 320 -8.06 -27.14 -18.25
CA ILE A 320 -8.97 -26.12 -17.75
C ILE A 320 -10.39 -26.69 -17.85
N PRO A 321 -11.17 -26.71 -16.75
CA PRO A 321 -12.56 -27.14 -16.85
C PRO A 321 -13.34 -26.15 -17.73
N PRO A 322 -14.26 -26.63 -18.59
CA PRO A 322 -15.14 -25.74 -19.33
C PRO A 322 -16.01 -24.93 -18.35
N PRO A 323 -16.54 -23.77 -18.79
CA PRO A 323 -17.54 -23.03 -18.03
C PRO A 323 -18.71 -23.97 -17.66
N PRO A 324 -19.38 -23.75 -16.50
CA PRO A 324 -20.59 -24.50 -16.17
C PRO A 324 -21.61 -24.44 -17.31
N GLU A 325 -22.29 -25.55 -17.57
CA GLU A 325 -23.25 -25.64 -18.68
C GLU A 325 -24.33 -24.56 -18.54
N GLY A 326 -24.57 -23.82 -19.63
CA GLY A 326 -25.52 -22.70 -19.66
C GLY A 326 -25.00 -21.36 -19.11
N VAL A 327 -23.74 -21.29 -18.65
CA VAL A 327 -23.14 -20.05 -18.15
C VAL A 327 -22.29 -19.38 -19.23
N ASN A 328 -22.70 -18.19 -19.66
CA ASN A 328 -21.90 -17.34 -20.55
C ASN A 328 -20.98 -16.43 -19.72
N VAL A 329 -19.69 -16.76 -19.65
CA VAL A 329 -18.70 -16.00 -18.85
C VAL A 329 -18.66 -14.51 -19.25
N ALA A 330 -18.79 -14.19 -20.54
CA ALA A 330 -18.79 -12.82 -21.00
C ALA A 330 -20.01 -12.03 -20.54
N GLU A 331 -21.19 -12.66 -20.49
CA GLU A 331 -22.42 -12.02 -20.02
C GLU A 331 -22.37 -11.78 -18.50
N VAL A 332 -21.89 -12.75 -17.73
CA VAL A 332 -21.68 -12.60 -16.28
C VAL A 332 -20.67 -11.47 -16.01
N CYS A 333 -19.52 -11.50 -16.68
CA CYS A 333 -18.45 -10.52 -16.47
C CYS A 333 -18.76 -9.11 -17.02
N LYS A 334 -19.74 -8.95 -17.91
CA LYS A 334 -20.18 -7.63 -18.39
C LYS A 334 -20.96 -6.85 -17.33
N ARG A 335 -21.64 -7.55 -16.41
CA ARG A 335 -22.49 -6.96 -15.37
C ARG A 335 -21.73 -6.53 -14.11
N VAL A 336 -20.43 -6.81 -14.02
CA VAL A 336 -19.62 -6.56 -12.81
C VAL A 336 -19.55 -5.10 -12.39
N LYS A 337 -19.82 -4.16 -13.31
CA LYS A 337 -19.86 -2.72 -13.00
C LYS A 337 -21.08 -2.31 -12.19
N ASP A 338 -22.18 -3.05 -12.36
CA ASP A 338 -23.50 -2.64 -11.88
C ASP A 338 -24.08 -3.65 -10.87
N ASP A 339 -23.44 -4.80 -10.69
CA ASP A 339 -23.96 -5.93 -9.91
C ASP A 339 -22.84 -6.65 -9.13
N VAL A 340 -22.93 -6.58 -7.80
CA VAL A 340 -21.98 -7.21 -6.85
C VAL A 340 -22.04 -8.74 -6.91
N GLU A 341 -23.21 -9.31 -7.17
CA GLU A 341 -23.36 -10.75 -7.34
C GLU A 341 -22.68 -11.20 -8.64
N ALA A 342 -22.85 -10.42 -9.71
CA ALA A 342 -22.15 -10.66 -10.97
C ALA A 342 -20.62 -10.52 -10.82
N PHE A 343 -20.13 -9.58 -10.00
CA PHE A 343 -18.70 -9.48 -9.66
C PHE A 343 -18.18 -10.77 -9.04
N THR A 344 -18.85 -11.26 -7.99
CA THR A 344 -18.44 -12.48 -7.27
C THR A 344 -18.50 -13.72 -8.17
N GLN A 345 -19.54 -13.81 -9.01
CA GLN A 345 -19.68 -14.90 -9.98
C GLN A 345 -18.60 -14.83 -11.07
N CYS A 346 -18.32 -13.65 -11.62
CA CYS A 346 -17.26 -13.45 -12.60
C CYS A 346 -15.88 -13.80 -12.01
N GLU A 347 -15.57 -13.32 -10.80
CA GLU A 347 -14.31 -13.63 -10.12
C GLU A 347 -14.12 -15.14 -9.91
N SER A 348 -15.17 -15.83 -9.44
CA SER A 348 -15.14 -17.28 -9.25
C SER A 348 -14.90 -18.03 -10.57
N LEU A 349 -15.59 -17.64 -11.66
CA LEU A 349 -15.39 -18.22 -12.99
C LEU A 349 -13.97 -17.97 -13.50
N CYS A 350 -13.48 -16.73 -13.38
CA CYS A 350 -12.17 -16.33 -13.90
C CYS A 350 -10.99 -16.93 -13.12
N ASN A 351 -11.14 -17.17 -11.82
CA ASN A 351 -10.11 -17.85 -11.04
C ASN A 351 -9.89 -19.31 -11.47
N ARG A 352 -10.89 -19.98 -12.05
CA ARG A 352 -10.75 -21.35 -12.58
C ARG A 352 -9.90 -21.40 -13.85
N ALA A 353 -9.87 -20.31 -14.61
CA ALA A 353 -9.12 -20.16 -15.85
C ALA A 353 -7.98 -19.14 -15.73
N ARG A 354 -7.46 -18.91 -14.51
CA ARG A 354 -6.43 -17.89 -14.25
C ARG A 354 -5.17 -18.07 -15.09
N CYS A 355 -4.86 -19.28 -15.54
CA CYS A 355 -3.71 -19.50 -16.42
C CYS A 355 -3.91 -18.95 -17.85
N CYS A 356 -5.14 -18.69 -18.29
CA CYS A 356 -5.44 -18.05 -19.59
C CYS A 356 -5.15 -16.54 -19.63
N ASP A 357 -4.92 -15.91 -18.47
CA ASP A 357 -4.64 -14.48 -18.34
C ASP A 357 -3.13 -14.16 -18.41
N GLY A 358 -2.27 -15.16 -18.11
CA GLY A 358 -0.83 -15.00 -18.14
C GLY A 358 -0.22 -15.45 -19.47
N LYS A 359 0.96 -14.91 -19.80
CA LYS A 359 1.88 -15.48 -20.81
C LYS A 359 2.48 -16.81 -20.36
N ILE A 360 1.67 -17.66 -19.73
CA ILE A 360 2.04 -19.01 -19.36
C ILE A 360 1.86 -19.83 -20.64
N GLU A 361 2.92 -19.87 -21.46
CA GLU A 361 2.92 -20.47 -22.81
C GLU A 361 2.30 -21.89 -22.83
N THR A 362 2.45 -22.65 -21.75
CA THR A 362 1.91 -24.01 -21.63
C THR A 362 0.40 -24.08 -21.48
N CYS A 363 -0.25 -23.08 -20.87
CA CYS A 363 -1.70 -23.08 -20.65
C CYS A 363 -2.46 -22.74 -21.95
N GLU A 364 -2.01 -21.73 -22.70
CA GLU A 364 -2.64 -21.30 -23.95
C GLU A 364 -2.49 -22.36 -25.06
N VAL A 365 -1.33 -23.02 -25.16
CA VAL A 365 -1.08 -24.05 -26.18
C VAL A 365 -1.95 -25.29 -25.97
N THR A 366 -2.22 -25.65 -24.71
CA THR A 366 -2.94 -26.90 -24.39
C THR A 366 -4.45 -26.73 -24.32
N ASN A 367 -4.94 -25.53 -23.99
CA ASN A 367 -6.37 -25.25 -23.73
C ASN A 367 -6.91 -24.11 -24.59
N LYS A 368 -6.40 -23.96 -25.82
CA LYS A 368 -6.73 -22.82 -26.69
C LYS A 368 -8.23 -22.59 -26.84
N GLU A 369 -9.01 -23.66 -27.03
CA GLU A 369 -10.47 -23.58 -27.18
C GLU A 369 -11.13 -23.13 -25.88
N THR A 370 -10.79 -23.76 -24.75
CA THR A 370 -11.35 -23.40 -23.44
C THR A 370 -10.95 -21.99 -23.02
N CYS A 371 -9.72 -21.54 -23.27
CA CYS A 371 -9.32 -20.16 -22.96
C CYS A 371 -10.08 -19.11 -23.76
N ALA A 372 -10.58 -19.45 -24.96
CA ALA A 372 -11.44 -18.55 -25.72
C ALA A 372 -12.77 -18.28 -24.99
N ASP A 373 -13.31 -19.28 -24.30
CA ASP A 373 -14.54 -19.14 -23.51
C ASP A 373 -14.34 -18.24 -22.27
N TYR A 374 -13.10 -18.09 -21.81
CA TYR A 374 -12.72 -17.26 -20.67
C TYR A 374 -12.13 -15.90 -21.06
N ASN A 375 -12.21 -15.48 -22.33
CA ASN A 375 -11.57 -14.23 -22.80
C ASN A 375 -12.10 -12.98 -22.05
N ALA A 376 -13.35 -12.99 -21.57
CA ALA A 376 -13.89 -11.91 -20.74
C ALA A 376 -13.14 -11.71 -19.41
N CYS A 377 -12.46 -12.75 -18.92
CA CYS A 377 -11.66 -12.68 -17.70
C CYS A 377 -10.39 -11.84 -17.86
N GLN A 378 -9.80 -11.78 -19.06
CA GLN A 378 -8.65 -10.91 -19.30
C GLN A 378 -9.02 -9.44 -19.09
N ASN A 379 -10.20 -9.04 -19.56
CA ASN A 379 -10.71 -7.69 -19.34
C ASN A 379 -11.03 -7.43 -17.87
N PHE A 380 -11.57 -8.43 -17.15
CA PHE A 380 -11.83 -8.35 -15.72
C PHE A 380 -10.55 -8.11 -14.92
N PHE A 381 -9.49 -8.90 -15.15
CA PHE A 381 -8.22 -8.74 -14.46
C PHE A 381 -7.50 -7.44 -14.83
N GLN A 382 -7.51 -7.04 -16.11
CA GLN A 382 -6.89 -5.79 -16.53
C GLN A 382 -7.60 -4.54 -15.99
N ALA A 383 -8.93 -4.56 -15.89
CA ALA A 383 -9.68 -3.45 -15.29
C ALA A 383 -9.34 -3.31 -13.80
N ASN A 384 -9.34 -4.42 -13.06
CA ASN A 384 -9.01 -4.41 -11.63
C ASN A 384 -7.55 -3.99 -11.36
N LEU A 385 -6.60 -4.31 -12.26
CA LEU A 385 -5.20 -3.89 -12.14
C LEU A 385 -4.99 -2.40 -12.43
N LYS A 386 -5.73 -1.82 -13.38
CA LYS A 386 -5.56 -0.41 -13.78
C LYS A 386 -6.25 0.57 -12.86
N ASP A 387 -7.42 0.20 -12.35
CA ASP A 387 -8.26 1.12 -11.61
C ASP A 387 -7.98 1.07 -10.10
N GLY A 388 -7.33 0.01 -9.59
CA GLY A 388 -7.09 -0.16 -8.15
C GLY A 388 -8.37 -0.17 -7.32
N THR A 389 -9.53 -0.23 -7.97
CA THR A 389 -10.86 -0.17 -7.37
C THR A 389 -11.29 -1.58 -6.97
N VAL A 390 -11.62 -1.72 -5.70
CA VAL A 390 -12.24 -2.93 -5.16
C VAL A 390 -13.75 -2.76 -5.36
N GLY A 391 -14.26 -3.20 -6.50
CA GLY A 391 -15.70 -3.34 -6.76
C GLY A 391 -16.50 -2.02 -6.90
N PRO A 392 -17.82 -2.11 -7.16
CA PRO A 392 -18.69 -1.00 -7.59
C PRO A 392 -19.04 0.03 -6.49
N PHE A 393 -18.25 0.17 -5.43
CA PHE A 393 -18.57 1.02 -4.29
C PHE A 393 -18.05 2.47 -4.38
N ASP A 394 -17.18 2.80 -5.36
CA ASP A 394 -16.49 4.10 -5.39
C ASP A 394 -17.21 5.23 -6.15
N GLU A 395 -18.35 4.97 -6.83
CA GLU A 395 -19.08 6.01 -7.60
C GLU A 395 -20.54 6.25 -7.18
N MET A 396 -21.05 5.61 -6.11
CA MET A 396 -22.40 5.93 -5.63
C MET A 396 -22.43 7.26 -4.85
N SER A 397 -23.26 8.21 -5.29
CA SER A 397 -23.54 9.40 -4.51
C SER A 397 -24.30 9.01 -3.23
N THR A 398 -24.13 9.78 -2.16
CA THR A 398 -24.85 9.57 -0.90
C THR A 398 -26.38 9.59 -1.07
N GLN A 399 -26.92 10.18 -2.13
CA GLN A 399 -28.35 10.16 -2.44
C GLN A 399 -28.83 8.81 -3.02
N ASP A 400 -27.99 8.08 -3.74
CA ASP A 400 -28.35 6.80 -4.36
C ASP A 400 -28.39 5.66 -3.34
N LEU A 401 -27.56 5.73 -2.29
CA LEU A 401 -27.55 4.80 -1.15
C LEU A 401 -28.84 4.89 -0.29
N PHE A 402 -29.43 6.08 -0.16
CA PHE A 402 -30.71 6.26 0.52
C PHE A 402 -31.89 5.71 -0.30
N HIS A 403 -31.81 5.74 -1.63
CA HIS A 403 -32.88 5.27 -2.49
C HIS A 403 -32.95 3.73 -2.58
N LEU A 404 -31.79 3.06 -2.53
CA LEU A 404 -31.67 1.59 -2.50
C LEU A 404 -32.06 1.00 -1.13
N SER A 405 -31.65 1.62 -0.02
CA SER A 405 -32.07 1.18 1.32
C SER A 405 -33.58 1.34 1.57
N GLY A 406 -34.21 2.37 0.96
CA GLY A 406 -35.66 2.55 1.00
C GLY A 406 -36.47 1.52 0.21
N GLN A 407 -35.94 1.02 -0.91
CA GLN A 407 -36.64 0.02 -1.75
C GLN A 407 -36.56 -1.41 -1.18
N VAL A 408 -35.44 -1.78 -0.55
CA VAL A 408 -35.27 -3.10 0.08
C VAL A 408 -36.16 -3.25 1.32
N LEU A 409 -36.36 -2.18 2.09
CA LEU A 409 -37.25 -2.20 3.27
C LEU A 409 -38.75 -2.24 2.91
N SER A 410 -39.14 -1.77 1.71
CA SER A 410 -40.53 -1.82 1.24
C SER A 410 -40.94 -3.21 0.73
N ALA A 411 -39.99 -4.02 0.25
CA ALA A 411 -40.27 -5.37 -0.27
C ALA A 411 -40.39 -6.45 0.82
N CYS A 412 -39.87 -6.22 2.04
CA CYS A 412 -39.86 -7.22 3.12
C CYS A 412 -41.05 -7.15 4.10
N SER A 413 -42.03 -6.27 3.88
CA SER A 413 -43.12 -6.06 4.85
C SER A 413 -44.52 -6.28 4.26
N TYR A 414 -44.83 -7.47 3.71
CA TYR A 414 -46.22 -7.96 3.63
C TYR A 414 -46.28 -9.48 3.38
N ARG A 415 -46.16 -10.28 4.45
CA ARG A 415 -46.70 -11.65 4.53
C ARG A 415 -46.80 -12.07 6.00
N SER A 416 -47.81 -11.55 6.70
CA SER A 416 -48.24 -12.11 7.99
C SER A 416 -49.32 -13.16 7.77
N LEU A 417 -49.07 -14.32 8.35
CA LEU A 417 -49.92 -15.50 8.43
C LEU A 417 -51.16 -15.24 9.29
N SER A 418 -52.32 -15.71 8.83
CA SER A 418 -53.53 -15.89 9.62
C SER A 418 -54.18 -17.21 9.21
N ASP A 419 -54.08 -18.22 10.09
CA ASP A 419 -55.19 -19.07 10.58
C ASP A 419 -54.68 -20.36 11.27
N PRO A 420 -55.09 -20.62 12.52
CA PRO A 420 -55.13 -21.96 13.08
C PRO A 420 -56.56 -22.50 13.12
N GLN A 421 -56.75 -23.70 12.57
CA GLN A 421 -57.99 -24.47 12.66
C GLN A 421 -58.27 -24.92 14.09
N GLY A 422 -59.54 -24.87 14.47
CA GLY A 422 -60.04 -25.16 15.81
C GLY A 422 -60.11 -26.64 16.19
N VAL A 423 -60.22 -26.86 17.50
CA VAL A 423 -60.53 -28.13 18.15
C VAL A 423 -61.76 -27.90 19.06
N PRO A 424 -62.77 -28.80 19.07
CA PRO A 424 -64.02 -28.59 19.82
C PRO A 424 -63.93 -29.08 21.28
N PRO A 425 -64.87 -28.68 22.16
CA PRO A 425 -64.79 -28.92 23.60
C PRO A 425 -65.59 -30.15 24.07
N GLY A 426 -65.12 -30.71 25.19
CA GLY A 426 -65.93 -31.42 26.20
C GLY A 426 -65.84 -32.95 26.16
N VAL A 427 -65.40 -33.57 27.26
CA VAL A 427 -66.23 -34.21 28.31
C VAL A 427 -65.33 -34.40 29.56
N GLY A 428 -65.83 -34.06 30.75
CA GLY A 428 -65.20 -34.39 32.06
C GLY A 428 -65.39 -35.88 32.42
N PRO A 429 -65.38 -36.30 33.70
CA PRO A 429 -65.35 -35.54 34.97
C PRO A 429 -63.96 -35.39 35.60
#